data_AF-A0A4Z2H5X6-F1
#
_entry.id   AF-A0A4Z2H5X6-F1
#
_cell.length_a   1.000
_cell.length_b   1.000
_cell.length_c   1.000
_cell.angle_alpha   90.00
_cell.angle_beta   90.00
_cell.angle_gamma   90.00
#
_symmetry.space_group_name_H-M   'P 1'
#
loop_
_entity.id
_entity.type
_entity.pdbx_description
1 polymer ?
#
loop_
_entity_poly.entity_id
_entity_poly.type
_entity_poly.pdbx_seq_one_letter_code
_entity_poly.pdbx_strand_id
1 'polypeptide(L)'
;MREEELEDVKQFKKTTISCYLRCLDGRSCWTTLISAFRVLLENDEDRLLVVFNRGLILMTESFNTLHMMYHEATACHVTGDLVELLSIFLSVLKATRPYLQRKAERREARRAEPTNAPSEEAKDEKEAGSKTGGSATPLSEDSAFPSAVGPVGEGPEGCGGPAPSSSSSPQVLPSAAAPPPDMLDMLYRTVEATIAIVTKLSVKGPPSS
;
A
#
# COMPACT_ATOMS: atom_id res chain seq x y z
N MET A 1 2.93 36.59 12.54
CA MET A 1 2.77 35.28 13.22
C MET A 1 4.15 34.86 13.68
N ARG A 2 4.30 34.49 14.96
CA ARG A 2 5.58 34.03 15.50
C ARG A 2 5.88 32.62 14.99
N GLU A 3 7.16 32.24 14.94
CA GLU A 3 7.60 30.91 14.47
C GLU A 3 7.00 29.77 15.32
N GLU A 4 6.91 29.96 16.63
CA GLU A 4 6.25 29.06 17.58
C GLU A 4 4.78 28.79 17.20
N GLU A 5 4.03 29.85 16.88
CA GLU A 5 2.62 29.74 16.47
C GLU A 5 2.47 28.93 15.17
N LEU A 6 3.45 29.03 14.26
CA LEU A 6 3.44 28.27 13.01
C LEU A 6 3.67 26.77 13.26
N GLU A 7 4.58 26.42 14.15
CA GLU A 7 4.84 25.03 14.51
C GLU A 7 3.66 24.40 15.26
N ASP A 8 3.00 25.16 16.15
CA ASP A 8 1.78 24.72 16.82
C ASP A 8 0.65 24.45 15.82
N VAL A 9 0.49 25.31 14.81
CA VAL A 9 -0.50 25.12 13.74
C VAL A 9 -0.19 23.86 12.93
N LYS A 10 1.08 23.62 12.56
CA LYS A 10 1.50 22.39 11.87
C LYS A 10 1.21 21.15 12.69
N GLN A 11 1.53 21.18 13.99
CA GLN A 11 1.33 20.07 14.90
C GLN A 11 -0.16 19.78 15.12
N PHE A 12 -0.97 20.82 15.26
CA PHE A 12 -2.43 20.72 15.33
C PHE A 12 -3.00 20.10 14.05
N LYS A 13 -2.56 20.56 12.88
CA LYS A 13 -2.98 20.01 11.58
C LYS A 13 -2.65 18.52 11.48
N LYS A 14 -1.41 18.13 11.80
CA LYS A 14 -0.96 16.73 11.79
C LYS A 14 -1.77 15.85 12.73
N THR A 15 -2.05 16.33 13.93
CA THR A 15 -2.86 15.62 14.93
C THR A 15 -4.29 15.44 14.43
N THR A 16 -4.86 16.47 13.81
CA THR A 16 -6.20 16.46 13.25
C THR A 16 -6.33 15.46 12.09
N ILE A 17 -5.39 15.47 11.14
CA ILE A 17 -5.33 14.48 10.05
C ILE A 17 -5.26 13.06 10.63
N SER A 18 -4.40 12.84 11.62
CA SER A 18 -4.24 11.53 12.28
C SER A 18 -5.51 11.07 12.99
N CYS A 19 -6.29 12.00 13.57
CA CYS A 19 -7.58 11.71 14.18
C CYS A 19 -8.59 11.23 13.14
N TYR A 20 -8.73 11.96 12.03
CA TYR A 20 -9.65 11.56 10.95
C TYR A 20 -9.29 10.18 10.36
N LEU A 21 -8.01 9.92 10.12
CA LEU A 21 -7.54 8.63 9.59
C LEU A 21 -7.83 7.44 10.52
N ARG A 22 -7.92 7.69 11.83
CA ARG A 22 -8.20 6.65 12.84
C ARG A 22 -9.70 6.45 13.08
N CYS A 23 -10.46 7.53 13.09
CA CYS A 23 -11.83 7.55 13.58
C CYS A 23 -12.88 7.45 12.47
N LEU A 24 -12.56 7.85 11.24
CA LEU A 24 -13.53 7.81 10.15
C LEU A 24 -13.67 6.39 9.59
N ASP A 25 -14.92 6.03 9.32
CA ASP A 25 -15.29 4.86 8.52
C ASP A 25 -15.67 5.30 7.11
N GLY A 26 -14.94 4.79 6.11
CA GLY A 26 -15.13 5.20 4.71
C GLY A 26 -16.51 4.84 4.17
N ARG A 27 -17.16 3.83 4.75
CA ARG A 27 -18.48 3.38 4.30
C ARG A 27 -19.62 4.31 4.70
N SER A 28 -19.42 5.17 5.69
CA SER A 28 -20.49 6.01 6.27
C SER A 28 -20.13 7.49 6.34
N CYS A 29 -18.84 7.83 6.27
CA CYS A 29 -18.32 9.18 6.50
C CYS A 29 -17.56 9.77 5.29
N TRP A 30 -17.86 9.34 4.06
CA TRP A 30 -17.15 9.80 2.86
C TRP A 30 -17.26 11.33 2.64
N THR A 31 -18.40 11.95 2.92
CA THR A 31 -18.61 13.40 2.79
C THR A 31 -17.71 14.19 3.74
N THR A 32 -17.62 13.76 5.01
CA THR A 32 -16.72 14.31 6.02
C THR A 32 -15.26 14.11 5.61
N LEU A 33 -14.91 12.93 5.10
CA LEU A 33 -13.57 12.63 4.61
C LEU A 33 -13.15 13.56 3.47
N ILE A 34 -14.00 13.70 2.46
CA ILE A 34 -13.78 14.59 1.30
C ILE A 34 -13.55 16.02 1.80
N SER A 35 -14.45 16.53 2.64
CA SER A 35 -14.38 17.89 3.15
C SER A 35 -13.12 18.13 3.99
N ALA A 36 -12.80 17.22 4.91
CA ALA A 36 -11.62 17.33 5.76
C ALA A 36 -10.33 17.30 4.92
N PHE A 37 -10.22 16.38 3.96
CA PHE A 37 -9.02 16.24 3.16
C PHE A 37 -8.82 17.41 2.19
N ARG A 38 -9.89 18.01 1.67
CA ARG A 38 -9.79 19.23 0.86
C ARG A 38 -9.19 20.41 1.62
N VAL A 39 -9.47 20.51 2.91
CA VAL A 39 -8.96 21.59 3.76
C VAL A 39 -7.56 21.28 4.29
N LEU A 40 -7.33 20.03 4.71
CA LEU A 40 -6.11 19.67 5.45
C LEU A 40 -4.93 19.29 4.56
N LEU A 41 -5.17 18.78 3.34
CA LEU A 41 -4.11 18.26 2.45
C LEU A 41 -3.57 19.35 1.51
N GLU A 42 -2.85 20.30 2.09
CA GLU A 42 -2.26 21.42 1.35
C GLU A 42 -0.94 21.01 0.69
N ASN A 43 -0.09 20.26 1.42
CA ASN A 43 1.28 19.96 1.02
C ASN A 43 1.53 18.46 0.83
N ASP A 44 2.67 18.11 0.23
CA ASP A 44 3.08 16.71 0.05
C ASP A 44 3.27 15.97 1.38
N GLU A 45 3.69 16.66 2.44
CA GLU A 45 3.82 16.05 3.77
C GLU A 45 2.48 15.58 4.33
N ASP A 46 1.43 16.41 4.19
CA ASP A 46 0.08 16.06 4.61
C ASP A 46 -0.44 14.85 3.82
N ARG A 47 -0.19 14.84 2.50
CA ARG A 47 -0.56 13.73 1.61
C ARG A 47 0.18 12.45 1.97
N LEU A 48 1.46 12.54 2.29
CA LEU A 48 2.26 11.39 2.72
C LEU A 48 1.79 10.85 4.07
N LEU A 49 1.32 11.68 5.00
CA LEU A 49 0.68 11.21 6.24
C LEU A 49 -0.52 10.31 5.93
N VAL A 50 -1.36 10.69 4.95
CA VAL A 50 -2.49 9.87 4.49
C VAL A 50 -2.02 8.54 3.90
N VAL A 51 -0.97 8.55 3.07
CA VAL A 51 -0.39 7.33 2.48
C VAL A 51 0.07 6.35 3.57
N PHE A 52 0.77 6.84 4.59
CA PHE A 52 1.35 5.98 5.64
C PHE A 52 0.38 5.54 6.72
N ASN A 53 -0.81 6.15 6.82
CA ASN A 53 -1.74 5.91 7.94
C ASN A 53 -3.13 5.51 7.45
N ARG A 54 -3.28 4.29 6.90
CA ARG A 54 -4.55 3.69 6.44
C ARG A 54 -5.36 4.52 5.42
N GLY A 55 -4.91 5.72 5.03
CA GLY A 55 -5.71 6.65 4.23
C GLY A 55 -6.09 6.13 2.86
N LEU A 56 -5.22 5.35 2.21
CA LEU A 56 -5.54 4.70 0.93
C LEU A 56 -6.69 3.69 1.06
N ILE A 57 -6.71 2.92 2.16
CA ILE A 57 -7.79 1.97 2.46
C ILE A 57 -9.09 2.72 2.71
N LEU A 58 -9.04 3.78 3.51
CA LEU A 58 -10.19 4.61 3.84
C LEU A 58 -10.83 5.25 2.59
N MET A 59 -10.01 5.77 1.67
CA MET A 59 -10.48 6.30 0.39
C MET A 59 -11.06 5.20 -0.51
N THR A 60 -10.49 4.00 -0.50
CA THR A 60 -11.00 2.86 -1.29
C THR A 60 -12.35 2.36 -0.77
N GLU A 61 -12.51 2.27 0.56
CA GLU A 61 -13.80 1.94 1.19
C GLU A 61 -14.88 2.97 0.81
N SER A 62 -14.52 4.27 0.87
CA SER A 62 -15.41 5.37 0.47
C SER A 62 -15.80 5.29 -1.01
N PHE A 63 -14.83 4.99 -1.88
CA PHE A 63 -15.06 4.83 -3.31
C PHE A 63 -16.04 3.69 -3.60
N ASN A 64 -15.87 2.54 -2.94
CA ASN A 64 -16.75 1.39 -3.15
C ASN A 64 -18.20 1.70 -2.74
N THR A 65 -18.39 2.36 -1.60
CA THR A 65 -19.73 2.81 -1.18
C THR A 65 -20.34 3.78 -2.19
N LEU A 66 -19.60 4.82 -2.59
CA LEU A 66 -20.07 5.79 -3.59
C LEU A 66 -20.38 5.12 -4.93
N HIS A 67 -19.58 4.15 -5.36
CA HIS A 67 -19.80 3.40 -6.58
C HIS A 67 -21.10 2.57 -6.51
N MET A 68 -21.39 1.91 -5.38
CA MET A 68 -22.67 1.22 -5.20
C MET A 68 -23.85 2.21 -5.24
N MET A 69 -23.74 3.33 -4.52
CA MET A 69 -24.79 4.35 -4.48
C MET A 69 -25.04 5.03 -5.83
N TYR A 70 -24.01 5.15 -6.67
CA TYR A 70 -24.12 5.71 -8.01
C TYR A 70 -25.10 4.91 -8.89
N HIS A 71 -25.18 3.59 -8.69
CA HIS A 71 -26.11 2.71 -9.41
C HIS A 71 -27.52 2.68 -8.79
N GLU A 72 -27.70 3.11 -7.53
CA GLU A 72 -28.97 2.99 -6.77
C GLU A 72 -29.85 4.26 -6.78
N ALA A 73 -29.82 5.06 -7.85
CA ALA A 73 -30.74 6.18 -8.12
C ALA A 73 -30.58 7.50 -7.31
N THR A 74 -29.42 7.76 -6.70
CA THR A 74 -29.06 9.07 -6.08
C THR A 74 -27.98 9.84 -6.87
N ALA A 75 -28.06 9.78 -8.20
CA ALA A 75 -26.94 9.99 -9.12
C ALA A 75 -26.26 11.38 -9.08
N CYS A 76 -26.97 12.49 -8.83
CA CYS A 76 -26.38 13.81 -9.01
C CYS A 76 -25.36 14.19 -7.93
N HIS A 77 -25.69 13.98 -6.64
CA HIS A 77 -24.78 14.28 -5.54
C HIS A 77 -23.64 13.26 -5.46
N VAL A 78 -23.95 11.98 -5.69
CA VAL A 78 -22.97 10.90 -5.62
C VAL A 78 -21.89 11.04 -6.71
N THR A 79 -22.24 11.52 -7.91
CA THR A 79 -21.26 11.74 -8.98
C THR A 79 -20.26 12.84 -8.61
N GLY A 80 -20.74 13.93 -8.00
CA GLY A 80 -19.87 15.01 -7.52
C GLY A 80 -18.90 14.50 -6.45
N ASP A 81 -19.41 13.83 -5.42
CA ASP A 81 -18.61 13.23 -4.36
C ASP A 81 -17.56 12.24 -4.90
N LEU A 82 -17.92 11.45 -5.93
CA LEU A 82 -17.01 10.49 -6.55
C LEU A 82 -15.85 11.19 -7.27
N VAL A 83 -16.13 12.24 -8.03
CA VAL A 83 -15.10 13.04 -8.71
C VAL A 83 -14.19 13.72 -7.70
N GLU A 84 -14.74 14.29 -6.62
CA GLU A 84 -13.96 14.92 -5.57
C GLU A 84 -13.06 13.91 -4.84
N LEU A 85 -13.60 12.77 -4.43
CA LEU A 85 -12.84 11.71 -3.78
C LEU A 85 -11.71 11.19 -4.67
N LEU A 86 -11.99 10.91 -5.94
CA LEU A 86 -10.98 10.45 -6.89
C LEU A 86 -9.89 11.51 -7.14
N SER A 87 -10.25 12.79 -7.16
CA SER A 87 -9.30 13.89 -7.30
C SER A 87 -8.36 13.98 -6.08
N ILE A 88 -8.92 13.81 -4.87
CA ILE A 88 -8.12 13.71 -3.64
C ILE A 88 -7.22 12.48 -3.70
N PHE A 89 -7.75 11.32 -4.09
CA PHE A 89 -6.97 10.09 -4.22
C PHE A 89 -5.81 10.27 -5.19
N LEU A 90 -6.05 10.83 -6.37
CA LEU A 90 -5.01 11.12 -7.36
C LEU A 90 -3.92 12.03 -6.79
N SER A 91 -4.33 13.08 -6.07
CA SER A 91 -3.39 14.03 -5.46
C SER A 91 -2.52 13.38 -4.37
N VAL A 92 -3.10 12.51 -3.53
CA VAL A 92 -2.37 11.73 -2.50
C VAL A 92 -1.39 10.77 -3.14
N LEU A 93 -1.82 10.06 -4.19
CA LEU A 93 -0.93 9.22 -4.93
C LEU A 93 0.22 10.07 -5.47
N LYS A 94 -0.02 11.26 -6.07
CA LYS A 94 1.02 12.02 -6.82
C LYS A 94 2.18 12.44 -5.92
N ALA A 95 1.90 12.71 -4.64
CA ALA A 95 2.92 12.99 -3.62
C ALA A 95 3.84 11.80 -3.30
N THR A 96 3.43 10.57 -3.61
CA THR A 96 4.21 9.34 -3.32
C THR A 96 5.45 9.21 -4.20
N ARG A 97 5.36 9.62 -5.46
CA ARG A 97 6.46 9.48 -6.43
C ARG A 97 7.74 10.25 -6.05
N PRO A 98 7.70 11.57 -5.76
CA PRO A 98 8.89 12.30 -5.35
C PRO A 98 9.47 11.77 -4.03
N TYR A 99 8.62 11.27 -3.12
CA TYR A 99 9.07 10.62 -1.89
C TYR A 99 9.87 9.33 -2.17
N LEU A 100 9.39 8.48 -3.08
CA LEU A 100 10.07 7.23 -3.44
C LEU A 100 11.41 7.50 -4.14
N GLN A 101 11.46 8.49 -5.03
CA GLN A 101 12.71 8.91 -5.69
C GLN A 101 13.75 9.37 -4.68
N ARG A 102 13.38 10.32 -3.79
CA ARG A 102 14.28 10.81 -2.73
C ARG A 102 14.73 9.69 -1.78
N LYS A 103 13.85 8.72 -1.51
CA LYS A 103 14.18 7.56 -0.67
C LYS A 103 15.15 6.61 -1.38
N ALA A 104 15.05 6.44 -2.69
CA ALA A 104 15.97 5.63 -3.49
C ALA A 104 17.36 6.26 -3.54
N GLU A 105 17.45 7.57 -3.83
CA GLU A 105 18.71 8.34 -3.84
C GLU A 105 19.43 8.25 -2.49
N ARG A 106 18.70 8.40 -1.38
CA ARG A 106 19.29 8.24 -0.03
C ARG A 106 19.83 6.84 0.25
N ARG A 107 19.19 5.80 -0.30
CA ARG A 107 19.67 4.42 -0.18
C ARG A 107 20.92 4.18 -1.01
N GLU A 108 20.98 4.76 -2.20
CA GLU A 108 22.14 4.66 -3.08
C GLU A 108 23.34 5.44 -2.53
N ALA A 109 23.13 6.64 -1.99
CA ALA A 109 24.16 7.42 -1.30
C ALA A 109 24.75 6.66 -0.10
N ARG A 110 23.92 5.95 0.68
CA ARG A 110 24.39 5.10 1.80
C ARG A 110 25.20 3.88 1.33
N ARG A 111 24.97 3.40 0.10
CA ARG A 111 25.71 2.28 -0.49
C ARG A 111 27.00 2.73 -1.17
N ALA A 112 27.07 4.00 -1.57
CA ALA A 112 28.23 4.61 -2.22
C ALA A 112 29.23 5.24 -1.23
N GLU A 113 28.97 5.25 0.08
CA GLU A 113 29.93 5.75 1.07
C GLU A 113 31.09 4.73 1.24
N PRO A 114 32.33 5.08 0.86
CA PRO A 114 33.47 4.21 1.06
C PRO A 114 33.87 4.23 2.54
N THR A 115 34.11 3.04 3.09
CA THR A 115 34.67 2.80 4.42
C THR A 115 36.00 3.57 4.60
N ASN A 116 35.95 4.78 5.12
CA ASN A 116 37.13 5.43 5.69
C ASN A 116 37.36 4.80 7.08
N ALA A 117 38.14 3.73 7.10
CA ALA A 117 38.75 3.20 8.30
C ALA A 117 39.95 4.09 8.67
N PRO A 118 40.03 4.63 9.90
CA PRO A 118 41.32 4.97 10.47
C PRO A 118 41.94 3.69 11.04
N SER A 119 43.10 3.33 10.49
CA SER A 119 44.02 2.31 10.97
C SER A 119 44.83 2.79 12.18
N GLU A 120 44.97 1.89 13.16
CA GLU A 120 46.03 1.81 14.20
C GLU A 120 46.00 2.90 15.30
N GLU A 121 46.16 2.62 16.59
CA GLU A 121 47.11 1.71 17.23
C GLU A 121 46.53 0.95 18.45
N ALA A 122 47.10 -0.23 18.66
CA ALA A 122 46.90 -1.07 19.83
C ALA A 122 47.59 -0.49 21.09
N LYS A 123 46.96 -0.64 22.26
CA LYS A 123 47.73 -0.90 23.48
C LYS A 123 46.97 -1.79 24.46
N ASP A 124 47.71 -2.79 24.88
CA ASP A 124 47.41 -3.99 25.66
C ASP A 124 47.13 -3.70 27.16
N GLU A 125 46.85 -4.79 27.87
CA GLU A 125 46.84 -5.02 29.33
C GLU A 125 45.52 -4.78 30.08
N LYS A 126 45.02 -5.63 30.99
CA LYS A 126 45.25 -7.02 31.40
C LYS A 126 44.16 -7.40 32.44
N GLU A 127 43.85 -8.69 32.52
CA GLU A 127 43.03 -9.46 33.46
C GLU A 127 42.62 -8.92 34.85
N ALA A 128 41.40 -9.29 35.26
CA ALA A 128 41.05 -10.21 36.37
C ALA A 128 39.51 -10.34 36.39
N GLY A 129 38.82 -11.47 36.50
CA GLY A 129 39.10 -12.73 37.19
C GLY A 129 37.95 -12.99 38.18
N SER A 130 37.32 -14.18 38.08
CA SER A 130 36.48 -14.89 39.08
C SER A 130 34.95 -14.96 38.77
N LYS A 131 34.41 -16.09 38.24
CA LYS A 131 33.93 -17.34 38.93
C LYS A 131 32.56 -17.12 39.65
N THR A 132 31.51 -17.95 39.63
CA THR A 132 31.34 -19.41 39.43
C THR A 132 29.84 -19.73 39.33
N GLY A 133 29.48 -20.86 38.70
CA GLY A 133 28.32 -21.68 39.05
C GLY A 133 27.28 -21.79 37.93
N GLY A 134 26.97 -22.93 37.33
CA GLY A 134 27.37 -24.32 37.55
C GLY A 134 26.18 -25.23 37.25
N SER A 135 26.27 -25.98 36.13
CA SER A 135 25.54 -27.20 35.71
C SER A 135 23.99 -27.14 35.65
N ALA A 136 23.21 -27.93 34.91
CA ALA A 136 23.41 -28.99 33.92
C ALA A 136 22.13 -29.05 33.04
N THR A 137 22.25 -29.40 31.76
CA THR A 137 21.19 -30.02 30.93
C THR A 137 21.00 -31.50 31.36
N PRO A 138 19.96 -32.28 30.95
CA PRO A 138 19.08 -32.16 29.76
C PRO A 138 17.60 -32.59 30.00
N LEU A 139 16.85 -32.71 28.88
CA LEU A 139 15.75 -33.66 28.58
C LEU A 139 14.34 -33.11 28.31
N SER A 140 13.82 -33.64 27.20
CA SER A 140 12.52 -33.52 26.56
C SER A 140 11.35 -34.06 27.38
N GLU A 141 10.12 -33.80 26.90
CA GLU A 141 8.96 -34.71 26.74
C GLU A 141 7.68 -33.84 26.69
N ASP A 142 7.10 -33.67 25.50
CA ASP A 142 5.91 -34.36 24.96
C ASP A 142 4.58 -34.08 25.67
N SER A 143 3.59 -33.65 24.88
CA SER A 143 2.18 -33.80 25.22
C SER A 143 1.35 -33.95 23.94
N ALA A 144 1.16 -35.21 23.55
CA ALA A 144 -0.14 -35.87 23.33
C ALA A 144 -1.07 -35.42 22.15
N PHE A 145 -0.99 -36.19 21.06
CA PHE A 145 -2.02 -36.95 20.30
C PHE A 145 -3.50 -36.97 20.80
N PRO A 146 -4.54 -37.21 19.94
CA PRO A 146 -4.67 -38.46 19.15
C PRO A 146 -5.38 -38.49 17.76
N SER A 147 -4.86 -39.42 16.95
CA SER A 147 -5.40 -40.47 16.04
C SER A 147 -6.76 -40.47 15.32
N ALA A 148 -6.68 -41.18 14.17
CA ALA A 148 -7.68 -42.01 13.46
C ALA A 148 -8.60 -41.24 12.49
N VAL A 149 -8.93 -41.69 11.27
CA VAL A 149 -9.29 -43.03 10.77
C VAL A 149 -9.25 -43.03 9.22
N GLY A 150 -8.96 -44.15 8.55
CA GLY A 150 -9.07 -44.33 7.07
C GLY A 150 -10.53 -44.43 6.57
N PRO A 151 -10.81 -44.45 5.25
CA PRO A 151 -10.93 -45.73 4.49
C PRO A 151 -10.59 -45.62 2.97
N VAL A 152 -10.18 -46.66 2.23
CA VAL A 152 -10.90 -47.73 1.46
C VAL A 152 -11.56 -47.34 0.11
N GLY A 153 -11.38 -48.21 -0.91
CA GLY A 153 -12.25 -48.43 -2.10
C GLY A 153 -11.86 -47.67 -3.39
N GLU A 154 -11.28 -48.32 -4.42
CA GLU A 154 -11.91 -48.99 -5.59
C GLU A 154 -12.29 -48.04 -6.77
N GLY A 155 -11.90 -48.41 -8.01
CA GLY A 155 -12.23 -47.73 -9.29
C GLY A 155 -13.68 -47.97 -9.76
N PRO A 156 -14.10 -47.74 -11.04
CA PRO A 156 -13.32 -47.77 -12.29
C PRO A 156 -13.70 -46.74 -13.42
N GLU A 157 -12.93 -46.82 -14.53
CA GLU A 157 -13.24 -46.63 -15.98
C GLU A 157 -13.93 -45.37 -16.57
N GLY A 158 -13.31 -44.81 -17.64
CA GLY A 158 -13.99 -43.86 -18.55
C GLY A 158 -13.13 -43.14 -19.61
N CYS A 159 -12.74 -43.87 -20.66
CA CYS A 159 -12.33 -43.49 -22.04
C CYS A 159 -11.98 -42.04 -22.46
N GLY A 160 -10.83 -41.90 -23.16
CA GLY A 160 -10.69 -41.01 -24.34
C GLY A 160 -9.30 -40.39 -24.55
N GLY A 161 -8.41 -41.03 -25.32
CA GLY A 161 -7.20 -40.41 -25.91
C GLY A 161 -7.50 -39.57 -27.16
N PRO A 162 -6.52 -39.08 -27.98
CA PRO A 162 -5.08 -39.33 -27.95
C PRO A 162 -4.18 -38.06 -27.93
N ALA A 163 -2.88 -38.24 -27.70
CA ALA A 163 -1.82 -37.26 -27.94
C ALA A 163 -1.67 -36.91 -29.44
N PRO A 164 -0.92 -35.84 -29.81
CA PRO A 164 0.42 -36.14 -30.30
C PRO A 164 1.53 -35.11 -29.95
N SER A 165 2.69 -35.69 -29.62
CA SER A 165 4.07 -35.33 -29.95
C SER A 165 4.49 -33.88 -30.23
N SER A 166 5.40 -33.45 -29.36
CA SER A 166 6.58 -32.61 -29.60
C SER A 166 7.21 -32.68 -30.99
N SER A 167 7.40 -31.52 -31.62
CA SER A 167 8.51 -31.27 -32.56
C SER A 167 9.15 -29.91 -32.23
N SER A 168 10.48 -29.91 -32.24
CA SER A 168 11.37 -28.90 -31.70
C SER A 168 11.48 -27.66 -32.57
N SER A 169 11.57 -26.48 -31.94
CA SER A 169 12.27 -25.31 -32.48
C SER A 169 12.63 -24.36 -31.32
N PRO A 170 13.93 -24.03 -31.10
CA PRO A 170 14.28 -22.99 -30.14
C PRO A 170 14.07 -21.63 -30.80
N GLN A 171 12.88 -21.05 -30.59
CA GLN A 171 12.66 -19.64 -30.87
C GLN A 171 13.47 -18.84 -29.84
N VAL A 172 14.57 -18.22 -30.28
CA VAL A 172 15.28 -17.19 -29.55
C VAL A 172 14.31 -16.01 -29.40
N LEU A 173 13.59 -15.99 -28.28
CA LEU A 173 12.81 -14.83 -27.88
C LEU A 173 13.78 -13.66 -27.68
N PRO A 174 13.57 -12.47 -28.27
CA PRO A 174 14.31 -11.29 -27.86
C PRO A 174 13.98 -11.07 -26.39
N SER A 175 14.96 -11.29 -25.54
CA SER A 175 14.92 -10.94 -24.13
C SER A 175 14.98 -9.41 -24.04
N ALA A 176 13.85 -8.79 -24.34
CA ALA A 176 13.52 -7.43 -23.95
C ALA A 176 12.20 -7.55 -23.20
N ALA A 177 12.23 -8.26 -22.07
CA ALA A 177 11.18 -8.13 -21.08
C ALA A 177 11.15 -6.64 -20.71
N ALA A 178 10.16 -5.92 -21.24
CA ALA A 178 9.89 -4.56 -20.84
C ALA A 178 9.89 -4.53 -19.30
N PRO A 179 10.49 -3.51 -18.67
CA PRO A 179 10.48 -3.42 -17.22
C PRO A 179 9.03 -3.59 -16.74
N PRO A 180 8.80 -4.43 -15.72
CA PRO A 180 7.45 -4.70 -15.24
C PRO A 180 6.74 -3.37 -14.97
N PRO A 181 5.46 -3.25 -15.38
CA PRO A 181 4.75 -1.99 -15.29
C PRO A 181 4.75 -1.50 -13.84
N ASP A 182 5.14 -0.24 -13.64
CA ASP A 182 5.11 0.40 -12.33
C ASP A 182 3.65 0.43 -11.83
N MET A 183 3.38 -0.31 -10.74
CA MET A 183 2.03 -0.42 -10.18
C MET A 183 1.48 0.93 -9.73
N LEU A 184 2.35 1.85 -9.28
CA LEU A 184 1.94 3.19 -8.89
C LEU A 184 1.50 4.00 -10.12
N ASP A 185 2.19 3.85 -11.25
CA ASP A 185 1.79 4.42 -12.54
C ASP A 185 0.49 3.85 -13.07
N MET A 186 0.30 2.54 -12.93
CA MET A 186 -0.95 1.89 -13.29
C MET A 186 -2.11 2.46 -12.46
N LEU A 187 -1.90 2.63 -11.16
CA LEU A 187 -2.92 3.21 -10.27
C LEU A 187 -3.22 4.67 -10.62
N TYR A 188 -2.21 5.51 -10.88
CA TYR A 188 -2.40 6.89 -11.34
C TYR A 188 -3.30 6.96 -12.57
N ARG A 189 -2.91 6.20 -13.60
CA ARG A 189 -3.62 6.19 -14.89
C ARG A 189 -5.05 5.69 -14.72
N THR A 190 -5.26 4.70 -13.85
CA THR A 190 -6.58 4.16 -13.55
C THR A 190 -7.46 5.21 -12.86
N VAL A 191 -6.95 5.90 -11.84
CA VAL A 191 -7.71 6.96 -11.14
C VAL A 191 -7.99 8.14 -12.09
N GLU A 192 -7.01 8.58 -12.89
CA GLU A 192 -7.20 9.64 -13.89
C GLU A 192 -8.25 9.27 -14.95
N ALA A 193 -8.18 8.05 -15.49
CA ALA A 193 -9.16 7.57 -16.45
C ALA A 193 -10.57 7.49 -15.82
N THR A 194 -10.66 7.04 -14.57
CA THR A 194 -11.94 6.95 -13.85
C THR A 194 -12.55 8.34 -13.66
N ILE A 195 -11.77 9.34 -13.24
CA ILE A 195 -12.24 10.73 -13.14
C ILE A 195 -12.80 11.20 -14.49
N ALA A 196 -12.06 10.97 -15.58
CA ALA A 196 -12.48 11.38 -16.92
C ALA A 196 -13.80 10.71 -17.32
N ILE A 197 -13.95 9.41 -17.08
CA ILE A 197 -15.18 8.65 -17.40
C ILE A 197 -16.36 9.15 -16.57
N VAL A 198 -16.22 9.19 -15.23
CA VAL A 198 -17.28 9.61 -14.31
C VAL A 198 -17.74 11.03 -14.63
N THR A 199 -16.80 11.94 -14.89
CA THR A 199 -17.12 13.32 -15.28
C THR A 199 -17.89 13.36 -16.61
N LYS A 200 -17.49 12.57 -17.62
CA LYS A 200 -18.17 12.52 -18.92
C LYS A 200 -19.58 11.93 -18.84
N LEU A 201 -19.80 10.93 -17.99
CA LEU A 201 -21.12 10.34 -17.76
C LEU A 201 -22.07 11.34 -17.07
N SER A 202 -21.54 12.22 -16.20
CA SER A 202 -22.32 13.25 -15.50
C SER A 202 -22.96 14.30 -16.43
N VAL A 203 -22.32 14.64 -17.56
CA VAL A 203 -22.81 15.69 -18.49
C VAL A 203 -23.94 15.19 -19.40
N LYS A 204 -24.17 13.87 -19.47
CA LYS A 204 -25.25 13.27 -20.27
C LYS A 204 -26.55 13.29 -19.48
N GLY A 205 -27.12 14.49 -19.26
CA GLY A 205 -28.47 14.65 -18.74
C GLY A 205 -29.52 13.97 -19.64
N PRO A 206 -30.72 13.65 -19.11
CA PRO A 206 -31.75 12.94 -19.87
C PRO A 206 -32.13 13.72 -21.13
N PRO A 207 -32.47 13.05 -22.25
CA PRO A 207 -32.90 13.74 -23.46
C PRO A 207 -34.15 14.57 -23.13
N SER A 208 -34.10 15.88 -23.45
CA SER A 208 -35.27 16.75 -23.39
C SER A 208 -36.43 16.07 -24.10
N SER A 209 -37.51 15.85 -23.37
CA SER A 209 -38.79 15.38 -23.89
C SER A 209 -39.51 16.48 -24.64
#